data_AF-A0A4U9I2B8-F1
#
_entry.id   AF-A0A4U9I2B8-F1
#
_cell.length_a   1.000
_cell.length_b   1.000
_cell.length_c   1.000
_cell.angle_alpha   90.00
_cell.angle_beta   90.00
_cell.angle_gamma   90.00
#
_symmetry.space_group_name_H-M   'P 1'
#
loop_
_entity.id
_entity.type
_entity.pdbx_description
1 polymer ?
#
loop_
_entity_poly.entity_id
_entity_poly.type
_entity_poly.pdbx_seq_one_letter_code
_entity_poly.pdbx_strand_id
1 'polypeptide(L)' 'MKNPTLLQFFHWYYPDGSQLWPEVAERADDLNDIGINMVWLPPSL' A
#
# COMPACT_ATOMS: atom_id res chain seq x y z
N MET A 1 7.34 21.54 1.85
CA MET A 1 7.55 20.56 0.77
C MET A 1 7.08 19.20 1.28
N LYS A 2 6.31 18.42 0.52
CA LYS A 2 6.04 17.00 0.85
C LYS A 2 7.22 16.18 0.32
N ASN A 3 7.95 15.51 1.19
CA ASN A 3 9.04 14.61 0.78
C ASN A 3 8.43 13.33 0.17
N PRO A 4 9.01 12.77 -0.90
CA PRO A 4 8.63 11.44 -1.37
C PRO A 4 8.92 10.38 -0.31
N THR A 5 7.92 9.55 0.00
CA THR A 5 8.01 8.46 0.99
C THR A 5 7.34 7.21 0.41
N LEU A 6 8.14 6.17 0.22
CA LEU A 6 7.72 4.89 -0.35
C LEU A 6 7.46 3.85 0.75
N LEU A 7 6.34 3.12 0.63
CA LEU A 7 6.01 1.97 1.47
C LEU A 7 5.93 0.70 0.63
N GLN A 8 6.59 -0.38 1.07
CA GLN A 8 6.29 -1.73 0.60
C GLN A 8 4.95 -2.18 1.20
N PHE A 9 3.90 -2.28 0.38
CA PHE A 9 2.54 -2.53 0.86
C PHE A 9 2.16 -4.02 0.88
N PHE A 10 3.13 -4.91 1.07
CA PHE A 10 2.89 -6.34 1.11
C PHE A 10 3.92 -7.05 1.97
N HIS A 11 3.55 -8.22 2.48
CA HIS A 11 4.43 -9.10 3.23
C HIS A 11 4.18 -10.56 2.83
N TRP A 12 5.10 -11.44 3.24
CA TRP A 12 5.09 -12.85 2.84
C TRP A 12 3.81 -13.60 3.25
N TYR A 13 3.35 -13.38 4.48
CA TYR A 13 2.19 -14.10 5.05
C TYR A 13 0.87 -13.37 4.85
N TYR A 14 0.66 -12.78 3.67
CA TYR A 14 -0.60 -12.10 3.38
C TYR A 14 -1.75 -13.12 3.43
N PRO A 15 -2.88 -12.81 4.09
CA PRO A 15 -3.95 -13.78 4.27
C PRO A 15 -4.47 -14.31 2.93
N ASP A 16 -4.86 -15.58 2.92
CA ASP A 16 -5.44 -16.21 1.74
C ASP A 16 -6.72 -15.47 1.31
N GLY A 17 -6.89 -15.29 0.00
CA GLY A 17 -7.94 -14.47 -0.58
C GLY A 17 -7.43 -13.08 -0.98
N SER A 18 -7.87 -12.57 -2.14
CA SER A 18 -7.34 -11.36 -2.76
C SER A 18 -7.80 -10.07 -2.05
N GLN A 19 -7.31 -9.82 -0.83
CA GLN A 19 -7.66 -8.63 -0.04
C GLN A 19 -6.70 -7.45 -0.28
N LEU A 20 -5.56 -7.68 -0.92
CA LEU A 20 -4.53 -6.65 -1.10
C LEU A 20 -5.01 -5.43 -1.90
N TRP A 21 -5.65 -5.67 -3.05
CA TRP A 21 -6.12 -4.61 -3.94
C TRP A 21 -7.24 -3.77 -3.34
N PRO A 22 -8.29 -4.36 -2.72
CA PRO A 22 -9.27 -3.55 -2.01
C PRO A 22 -8.66 -2.84 -0.78
N GLU A 23 -7.75 -3.48 -0.03
CA GLU A 23 -7.11 -2.85 1.13
C GLU A 23 -6.29 -1.62 0.72
N VAL A 24 -5.44 -1.70 -0.32
CA VAL A 24 -4.64 -0.54 -0.73
C VAL A 24 -5.52 0.61 -1.22
N ALA A 25 -6.67 0.31 -1.84
CA ALA A 25 -7.63 1.33 -2.25
C ALA A 25 -8.28 2.01 -1.04
N GLU A 26 -8.68 1.23 -0.03
CA GLU A 26 -9.26 1.74 1.22
C GLU A 26 -8.26 2.58 2.04
N ARG A 27 -6.99 2.16 2.07
CA ARG A 27 -5.93 2.80 2.86
C ARG A 27 -5.29 4.02 2.19
N ALA A 28 -5.59 4.31 0.93
CA ALA A 28 -4.85 5.30 0.15
C ALA A 28 -4.85 6.70 0.79
N ASP A 29 -6.00 7.16 1.29
CA ASP A 29 -6.12 8.48 1.91
C ASP A 29 -5.40 8.54 3.26
N ASP A 30 -5.61 7.53 4.12
CA ASP A 30 -4.92 7.40 5.41
C ASP A 30 -3.40 7.44 5.26
N LEU A 31 -2.86 6.74 4.26
CA LEU A 31 -1.43 6.72 3.94
C LEU A 31 -0.92 8.11 3.54
N ASN A 32 -1.69 8.84 2.73
CA ASN A 32 -1.33 10.20 2.30
C ASN A 32 -1.31 11.18 3.47
N ASP A 33 -2.28 11.06 4.37
CA ASP A 33 -2.43 11.89 5.57
C ASP A 33 -1.24 11.74 6.52
N ILE A 34 -0.68 10.53 6.63
CA ILE A 34 0.54 10.28 7.43
C ILE A 34 1.85 10.53 6.66
N GLY A 35 1.77 10.98 5.41
CA GLY A 35 2.94 11.40 4.60
C GLY A 35 3.57 10.32 3.72
N ILE A 36 2.93 9.15 3.59
CA ILE A 36 3.28 8.11 2.60
C ILE A 36 2.59 8.47 1.29
N ASN A 37 3.35 8.68 0.23
CA ASN A 37 2.82 9.15 -1.05
C ASN A 37 3.20 8.26 -2.25
N MET A 38 3.86 7.14 -1.98
CA MET A 38 4.15 6.10 -2.96
C MET A 38 4.00 4.73 -2.30
N VAL A 39 3.43 3.76 -3.02
CA VAL A 39 3.33 2.37 -2.57
C VAL A 39 3.94 1.43 -3.62
N TRP A 40 4.72 0.46 -3.15
CA TRP A 40 5.20 -0.67 -3.95
C TRP A 40 4.28 -1.86 -3.72
N LEU A 41 3.65 -2.32 -4.79
CA LEU A 41 2.75 -3.46 -4.82
C LEU A 41 3.49 -4.71 -5.35
N PRO A 42 3.11 -5.91 -4.90
CA PRO A 42 3.70 -7.14 -5.43
C PRO A 42 3.31 -7.31 -6.91
N PRO A 43 4.02 -8.15 -7.66
CA PRO A 43 3.62 -8.50 -9.03
C PRO A 43 2.17 -8.99 -9.06
N SER A 44 1.32 -8.32 -9.82
CA SER A 44 -0.02 -8.83 -10.16
C SER A 44 0.17 -9.90 -11.24
N LEU A 45 -0.05 -11.17 -10.90
CA LEU A 45 -0.24 -12.22 -11.90
C LEU A 45 -1.59 -12.04 -12.60
#